data_AF-A0A9E6SIN4-F1
#
_entry.id   AF-A0A9E6SIN4-F1
#
_cell.length_a   1.000
_cell.length_b   1.000
_cell.length_c   1.000
_cell.angle_alpha   90.00
_cell.angle_beta   90.00
_cell.angle_gamma   90.00
#
_symmetry.space_group_name_H-M   'P 1'
#
loop_
_entity.id
_entity.type
_entity.pdbx_description
1 polymer ?
#
loop_
_entity_poly.entity_id
_entity_poly.type
_entity_poly.pdbx_seq_one_letter_code
_entity_poly.pdbx_strand_id
1 'polypeptide(L)'
;RELVLTLDWPLDWRALVEHVGRIGKQTFKDRLDEVRTARAAGQKYIARRGDRAAGSSSPMKLVNPPVGLMFFEGAQRLARAGVSVVPCSVNATDGRVALEAYPGFLARKITSQSYKKDGREGSTPARIAAREIIAERLAAFARDSLGINVTISSALAAESVADGSGDTLDSILCAVQAAWGAMRQINGDARCGIPLTADDFEGWIVSVPPAA
;
A
#
# COMPACT_ATOMS: atom_id res chain seq x y z
N ARG A 1 11.67 -12.18 1.96
CA ARG A 1 12.25 -11.76 3.27
C ARG A 1 13.73 -11.35 3.19
N GLU A 2 14.28 -11.01 2.01
CA GLU A 2 15.74 -10.82 1.85
C GLU A 2 16.30 -9.68 2.72
N LEU A 3 15.58 -8.56 2.85
CA LEU A 3 16.02 -7.41 3.64
C LEU A 3 16.23 -7.76 5.12
N VAL A 4 15.25 -8.40 5.74
CA VAL A 4 15.29 -8.72 7.17
C VAL A 4 16.31 -9.81 7.49
N LEU A 5 16.52 -10.75 6.56
CA LEU A 5 17.58 -11.75 6.65
C LEU A 5 18.97 -11.10 6.54
N THR A 6 19.15 -10.15 5.63
CA THR A 6 20.42 -9.42 5.46
C THR A 6 20.79 -8.62 6.70
N LEU A 7 19.80 -8.08 7.40
CA LEU A 7 19.97 -7.24 8.58
C LEU A 7 20.02 -8.04 9.90
N ASP A 8 19.87 -9.36 9.84
CA ASP A 8 19.73 -10.24 10.99
C ASP A 8 18.64 -9.74 11.96
N TRP A 9 17.47 -9.39 11.39
CA TRP A 9 16.31 -8.90 12.14
C TRP A 9 15.28 -9.99 12.38
N PRO A 10 14.41 -9.84 13.40
CA PRO A 10 13.40 -10.83 13.72
C PRO A 10 12.49 -11.19 12.53
N LEU A 11 12.12 -12.47 12.44
CA LEU A 11 11.27 -13.05 11.38
C LEU A 11 9.80 -13.20 11.79
N ASP A 12 9.42 -12.58 12.90
CA ASP A 12 8.03 -12.36 13.32
C ASP A 12 7.69 -10.88 13.17
N TRP A 13 6.49 -10.56 12.69
CA TRP A 13 6.13 -9.17 12.37
C TRP A 13 6.10 -8.28 13.62
N ARG A 14 5.59 -8.77 14.76
CA ARG A 14 5.52 -7.97 15.99
C ARG A 14 6.91 -7.78 16.58
N ALA A 15 7.71 -8.84 16.64
CA ALA A 15 9.10 -8.77 17.10
C ALA A 15 9.94 -7.83 16.22
N LEU A 16 9.72 -7.84 14.90
CA LEU A 16 10.38 -6.91 13.98
C LEU A 16 9.99 -5.45 14.30
N VAL A 17 8.69 -5.18 14.45
CA VAL A 17 8.18 -3.83 14.73
C VAL A 17 8.70 -3.30 16.07
N GLU A 18 8.73 -4.16 17.10
CA GLU A 18 9.30 -3.84 18.41
C GLU A 18 10.80 -3.54 18.32
N HIS A 19 11.56 -4.41 17.63
CA HIS A 19 12.99 -4.21 17.41
C HIS A 19 13.29 -2.90 16.68
N VAL A 20 12.56 -2.63 15.59
CA VAL A 20 12.68 -1.38 14.83
C VAL A 20 12.36 -0.15 15.69
N GLY A 21 11.33 -0.24 16.55
CA GLY A 21 11.02 0.81 17.51
C GLY A 21 12.15 1.05 18.51
N ARG A 22 12.76 -0.03 19.04
CA ARG A 22 13.84 0.02 20.03
C ARG A 22 15.14 0.61 19.48
N ILE A 23 15.52 0.29 18.24
CA ILE A 23 16.76 0.84 17.63
C ILE A 23 16.62 2.32 17.24
N GLY A 24 15.39 2.82 17.11
CA GLY A 24 15.09 4.21 16.79
C GLY A 24 15.21 4.57 15.30
N LYS A 25 14.62 5.70 14.94
CA LYS A 25 14.44 6.14 13.54
C LYS A 25 15.75 6.34 12.78
N GLN A 26 16.75 6.92 13.44
CA GLN A 26 18.02 7.23 12.81
C GLN A 26 18.80 5.95 12.50
N THR A 27 18.99 5.07 13.48
CA THR A 27 19.59 3.74 13.28
C THR A 27 18.85 2.93 12.22
N PHE A 28 17.52 2.94 12.24
CA PHE A 28 16.72 2.26 11.22
C PHE A 28 17.03 2.75 9.80
N LYS A 29 17.11 4.08 9.59
CA LYS A 29 17.52 4.67 8.31
C LYS A 29 18.91 4.23 7.90
N ASP A 30 19.86 4.32 8.82
CA ASP A 30 21.27 4.03 8.54
C ASP A 30 21.45 2.56 8.14
N ARG A 31 20.76 1.62 8.81
CA ARG A 31 20.74 0.20 8.44
C ARG A 31 20.16 -0.06 7.06
N LEU A 32 19.06 0.61 6.69
CA LEU A 32 18.50 0.46 5.34
C LEU A 32 19.44 1.04 4.27
N ASP A 33 20.14 2.14 4.59
CA ASP A 33 21.09 2.76 3.67
C ASP A 33 22.37 1.94 3.50
N GLU A 34 22.87 1.32 4.57
CA GLU A 34 23.99 0.35 4.53
C GLU A 34 23.70 -0.79 3.54
N VAL A 35 22.51 -1.41 3.64
CA VAL A 35 22.10 -2.45 2.68
C VAL A 35 21.98 -1.89 1.27
N ARG A 36 21.37 -0.72 1.09
CA ARG A 36 21.23 -0.09 -0.23
C ARG A 36 22.60 0.19 -0.87
N THR A 37 23.54 0.75 -0.11
CA THR A 37 24.86 1.17 -0.61
C THR A 37 25.72 -0.02 -1.00
N ALA A 38 25.67 -1.11 -0.24
CA ALA A 38 26.41 -2.35 -0.51
C ALA A 38 25.96 -3.12 -1.78
N ARG A 39 24.73 -2.87 -2.27
CA ARG A 39 24.17 -3.61 -3.42
C ARG A 39 24.66 -3.08 -4.77
N ALA A 40 24.68 -3.94 -5.78
CA ALA A 40 25.04 -3.57 -7.15
C ALA A 40 24.12 -2.48 -7.74
N ALA A 41 24.63 -1.74 -8.72
CA ALA A 41 23.82 -0.80 -9.49
C ALA A 41 22.62 -1.51 -10.15
N GLY A 42 21.46 -0.85 -10.18
CA GLY A 42 20.21 -1.45 -10.68
C GLY A 42 19.50 -2.40 -9.71
N GLN A 43 20.16 -2.85 -8.64
CA GLN A 43 19.59 -3.76 -7.64
C GLN A 43 19.55 -3.15 -6.23
N LYS A 44 19.59 -1.82 -6.14
CA LYS A 44 19.73 -1.07 -4.88
C LYS A 44 18.58 -1.29 -3.88
N TYR A 45 17.40 -1.68 -4.34
CA TYR A 45 16.21 -1.84 -3.50
C TYR A 45 15.66 -3.26 -3.54
N ILE A 46 15.37 -3.81 -2.37
CA ILE A 46 14.75 -5.12 -2.19
C ILE A 46 13.24 -4.92 -2.08
N ALA A 47 12.49 -5.34 -3.09
CA ALA A 47 11.03 -5.33 -3.08
C ALA A 47 10.48 -6.61 -2.40
N ARG A 48 9.36 -6.51 -1.67
CA ARG A 48 8.58 -7.68 -1.25
C ARG A 48 7.93 -8.33 -2.47
N ARG A 49 7.40 -9.55 -2.30
CA ARG A 49 6.59 -10.19 -3.36
C ARG A 49 5.37 -9.33 -3.73
N GLY A 50 4.66 -8.81 -2.73
CA GLY A 50 3.51 -7.92 -2.95
C GLY A 50 3.88 -6.64 -3.69
N ASP A 51 5.05 -6.06 -3.39
CA ASP A 51 5.50 -4.84 -4.06
C ASP A 51 5.77 -5.07 -5.55
N ARG A 52 6.39 -6.21 -5.89
CA ARG A 52 6.60 -6.61 -7.29
C ARG A 52 5.28 -6.82 -8.02
N ALA A 53 4.33 -7.54 -7.41
CA ALA A 53 3.03 -7.80 -8.00
C ALA A 53 2.23 -6.49 -8.24
N ALA A 54 2.36 -5.52 -7.35
CA ALA A 54 1.66 -4.24 -7.43
C ALA A 54 2.39 -3.16 -8.26
N GLY A 55 3.69 -3.35 -8.54
CA GLY A 55 4.56 -2.30 -9.06
C GLY A 55 4.74 -1.14 -8.08
N SER A 56 4.77 -1.42 -6.77
CA SER A 56 4.97 -0.42 -5.71
C SER A 56 6.46 -0.22 -5.38
N SER A 57 6.76 0.74 -4.51
CA SER A 57 8.12 1.00 -4.05
C SER A 57 8.52 0.05 -2.92
N SER A 58 9.80 -0.34 -2.90
CA SER A 58 10.38 -1.16 -1.83
C SER A 58 10.24 -0.52 -0.44
N PRO A 59 10.02 -1.32 0.62
CA PRO A 59 10.01 -0.85 2.01
C PRO A 59 11.38 -0.37 2.50
N MET A 60 12.44 -0.53 1.72
CA MET A 60 13.74 0.08 2.01
C MET A 60 13.81 1.56 1.62
N LYS A 61 12.89 2.04 0.78
CA LYS A 61 13.02 3.37 0.19
C LYS A 61 12.83 4.45 1.26
N LEU A 62 13.82 5.33 1.42
CA LEU A 62 13.82 6.41 2.39
C LEU A 62 13.42 7.77 1.81
N VAL A 63 13.28 7.86 0.48
CA VAL A 63 12.98 9.11 -0.23
C VAL A 63 12.00 8.87 -1.38
N ASN A 64 10.99 9.73 -1.50
CA ASN A 64 10.09 9.89 -2.67
C ASN A 64 9.64 8.58 -3.38
N PRO A 65 8.74 7.77 -2.81
CA PRO A 65 8.16 7.90 -1.46
C PRO A 65 9.02 7.22 -0.37
N PRO A 66 9.01 7.74 0.87
CA PRO A 66 9.80 7.21 1.97
C PRO A 66 9.12 6.01 2.66
N VAL A 67 8.82 4.94 1.91
CA VAL A 67 8.06 3.76 2.38
C VAL A 67 8.66 3.14 3.65
N GLY A 68 9.99 3.10 3.78
CA GLY A 68 10.63 2.61 5.01
C GLY A 68 10.29 3.46 6.23
N LEU A 69 10.25 4.79 6.07
CA LEU A 69 9.85 5.69 7.16
C LEU A 69 8.35 5.59 7.46
N MET A 70 7.53 5.34 6.44
CA MET A 70 6.11 5.07 6.62
C MET A 70 5.89 3.79 7.43
N PHE A 71 6.65 2.73 7.15
CA PHE A 71 6.65 1.52 7.96
C PHE A 71 7.07 1.80 9.41
N PHE A 72 8.19 2.52 9.61
CA PHE A 72 8.69 2.88 10.93
C PHE A 72 7.60 3.56 11.77
N GLU A 73 6.88 4.53 11.20
CA GLU A 73 5.82 5.24 11.92
C GLU A 73 4.52 4.42 12.04
N GLY A 74 4.03 3.85 10.94
CA GLY A 74 2.72 3.21 10.87
C GLY A 74 2.67 1.87 11.60
N ALA A 75 3.66 1.00 11.40
CA ALA A 75 3.64 -0.36 11.93
C ALA A 75 3.62 -0.40 13.45
N GLN A 76 4.38 0.49 14.11
CA GLN A 76 4.38 0.62 15.57
C GLN A 76 3.01 1.03 16.12
N ARG A 77 2.30 1.93 15.42
CA ARG A 77 0.96 2.40 15.83
C ARG A 77 -0.07 1.29 15.66
N LEU A 78 0.00 0.52 14.57
CA LEU A 78 -0.84 -0.66 14.34
C LEU A 78 -0.61 -1.72 15.42
N ALA A 79 0.65 -2.02 15.75
CA ALA A 79 1.01 -2.99 16.79
C ALA A 79 0.45 -2.58 18.16
N ARG A 80 0.59 -1.30 18.55
CA ARG A 80 0.02 -0.78 19.80
C ARG A 80 -1.50 -0.74 19.81
N ALA A 81 -2.14 -0.51 18.67
CA ALA A 81 -3.59 -0.51 18.55
C ALA A 81 -4.20 -1.90 18.72
N GLY A 82 -3.41 -2.97 18.57
CA GLY A 82 -3.84 -4.35 18.75
C GLY A 82 -4.69 -4.89 17.61
N VAL A 83 -4.82 -4.16 16.49
CA VAL A 83 -5.58 -4.60 15.32
C VAL A 83 -4.94 -5.82 14.65
N SER A 84 -5.75 -6.60 13.94
CA SER A 84 -5.28 -7.67 13.07
C SER A 84 -4.64 -7.11 11.81
N VAL A 85 -3.34 -7.27 11.62
CA VAL A 85 -2.64 -6.90 10.37
C VAL A 85 -2.59 -8.16 9.50
N VAL A 86 -3.46 -8.26 8.49
CA VAL A 86 -3.58 -9.50 7.70
C VAL A 86 -2.62 -9.48 6.51
N PRO A 87 -1.85 -10.55 6.25
CA PRO A 87 -1.73 -11.80 7.02
C PRO A 87 -0.65 -11.78 8.12
N CYS A 88 0.09 -10.67 8.27
CA CYS A 88 1.35 -10.62 9.03
C CYS A 88 1.25 -10.88 10.54
N SER A 89 0.17 -10.40 11.16
CA SER A 89 -0.04 -10.43 12.60
C SER A 89 -1.54 -10.43 12.89
N VAL A 90 -2.15 -11.60 12.77
CA VAL A 90 -3.57 -11.81 13.04
C VAL A 90 -3.80 -11.84 14.55
N ASN A 91 -4.73 -11.03 15.04
CA ASN A 91 -5.17 -11.02 16.42
C ASN A 91 -6.59 -11.60 16.52
N ALA A 92 -6.70 -12.86 16.97
CA ALA A 92 -7.97 -13.56 17.06
C ALA A 92 -8.97 -12.93 18.05
N THR A 93 -8.52 -12.08 18.98
CA THR A 93 -9.38 -11.45 19.99
C THR A 93 -9.86 -10.04 19.61
N ASP A 94 -9.39 -9.50 18.48
CA ASP A 94 -9.76 -8.15 18.02
C ASP A 94 -10.33 -8.21 16.60
N GLY A 95 -11.58 -7.79 16.45
CA GLY A 95 -12.29 -7.82 15.16
C GLY A 95 -11.85 -6.73 14.18
N ARG A 96 -11.02 -5.76 14.59
CA ARG A 96 -10.53 -4.69 13.71
C ARG A 96 -9.40 -5.22 12.83
N VAL A 97 -9.56 -5.05 11.53
CA VAL A 97 -8.59 -5.50 10.52
C VAL A 97 -7.92 -4.32 9.84
N ALA A 98 -6.60 -4.36 9.75
CA ALA A 98 -5.79 -3.44 8.95
C ALA A 98 -5.29 -4.14 7.69
N LEU A 99 -5.56 -3.52 6.55
CA LEU A 99 -5.16 -3.98 5.22
C LEU A 99 -4.23 -2.96 4.57
N GLU A 100 -3.25 -3.43 3.82
CA GLU A 100 -2.41 -2.57 2.99
C GLU A 100 -3.10 -2.32 1.65
N ALA A 101 -3.28 -1.05 1.28
CA ALA A 101 -3.82 -0.61 0.00
C ALA A 101 -2.75 0.18 -0.78
N TYR A 102 -2.86 0.22 -2.11
CA TYR A 102 -1.97 0.99 -2.97
C TYR A 102 -2.76 1.62 -4.12
N PRO A 103 -3.10 2.91 -4.02
CA PRO A 103 -4.03 3.56 -4.95
C PRO A 103 -3.45 3.58 -6.38
N GLY A 104 -2.13 3.71 -6.50
CA GLY A 104 -1.44 3.67 -7.78
C GLY A 104 -1.62 2.34 -8.53
N PHE A 105 -1.83 1.21 -7.85
CA PHE A 105 -2.15 -0.05 -8.55
C PHE A 105 -3.51 0.06 -9.24
N LEU A 106 -4.53 0.52 -8.51
CA LEU A 106 -5.89 0.63 -9.02
C LEU A 106 -5.99 1.69 -10.12
N ALA A 107 -5.39 2.86 -9.93
CA ALA A 107 -5.35 3.94 -10.93
C ALA A 107 -4.77 3.46 -12.27
N ARG A 108 -3.70 2.65 -12.25
CA ARG A 108 -3.05 2.11 -13.45
C ARG A 108 -3.90 1.10 -14.22
N LYS A 109 -4.94 0.52 -13.59
CA LYS A 109 -5.92 -0.32 -14.29
C LYS A 109 -6.91 0.50 -15.10
N ILE A 110 -7.04 1.80 -14.81
CA ILE A 110 -7.97 2.71 -15.47
C ILE A 110 -7.25 3.59 -16.50
N THR A 111 -6.08 4.13 -16.17
CA THR A 111 -5.30 4.99 -17.06
C THR A 111 -3.79 4.80 -16.90
N SER A 112 -3.04 4.96 -17.99
CA SER A 112 -1.56 4.98 -17.97
C SER A 112 -0.98 6.37 -17.71
N GLN A 113 -1.81 7.42 -17.74
CA GLN A 113 -1.38 8.80 -17.54
C GLN A 113 -1.07 9.08 -16.07
N SER A 114 -0.06 9.92 -15.83
CA SER A 114 0.18 10.45 -14.48
C SER A 114 -0.99 11.34 -14.09
N TYR A 115 -1.58 11.11 -12.92
CA TYR A 115 -2.73 11.87 -12.42
C TYR A 115 -2.38 12.83 -11.27
N LYS A 116 -1.15 12.75 -10.73
CA LYS A 116 -0.75 13.56 -9.58
C LYS A 116 0.72 13.97 -9.61
N LYS A 117 1.00 15.10 -8.99
CA LYS A 117 2.34 15.58 -8.66
C LYS A 117 2.22 16.70 -7.64
N ASP A 118 3.14 16.75 -6.68
CA ASP A 118 3.16 17.83 -5.70
C ASP A 118 3.39 19.20 -6.35
N GLY A 119 2.78 20.23 -5.74
CA GLY A 119 2.89 21.61 -6.19
C GLY A 119 2.13 21.90 -7.49
N ARG A 120 2.50 23.01 -8.15
CA ARG A 120 1.76 23.54 -9.30
C ARG A 120 1.67 22.58 -10.48
N GLU A 121 2.64 21.67 -10.60
CA GLU A 121 2.64 20.68 -11.66
C GLU A 121 1.48 19.68 -11.54
N GLY A 122 0.90 19.49 -10.35
CA GLY A 122 -0.28 18.65 -10.17
C GLY A 122 -1.52 19.11 -10.96
N SER A 123 -1.57 20.39 -11.33
CA SER A 123 -2.74 21.03 -11.96
C SER A 123 -2.60 21.22 -13.48
N THR A 124 -1.68 20.52 -14.15
CA THR A 124 -1.62 20.54 -15.62
C THR A 124 -2.89 19.96 -16.24
N PRO A 125 -3.34 20.42 -17.42
CA PRO A 125 -4.53 19.88 -18.09
C PRO A 125 -4.50 18.36 -18.26
N ALA A 126 -3.35 17.78 -18.57
CA ALA A 126 -3.20 16.32 -18.72
C ALA A 126 -3.46 15.55 -17.40
N ARG A 127 -3.00 16.09 -16.26
CA ARG A 127 -3.23 15.46 -14.94
C ARG A 127 -4.67 15.63 -14.46
N ILE A 128 -5.29 16.78 -14.74
CA ILE A 128 -6.72 17.01 -14.49
C ILE A 128 -7.54 15.98 -15.29
N ALA A 129 -7.29 15.86 -16.59
CA ALA A 129 -7.96 14.87 -17.44
C ALA A 129 -7.75 13.43 -16.95
N ALA A 130 -6.55 13.09 -16.48
CA ALA A 130 -6.30 11.77 -15.90
C ALA A 130 -7.11 11.52 -14.62
N ARG A 131 -7.29 12.52 -13.75
CA ARG A 131 -8.15 12.41 -12.55
C ARG A 131 -9.63 12.32 -12.92
N GLU A 132 -10.09 13.07 -13.93
CA GLU A 132 -11.47 12.98 -14.45
C GLU A 132 -11.76 11.57 -14.97
N ILE A 133 -10.85 10.99 -15.77
CA ILE A 133 -10.98 9.62 -16.27
C ILE A 133 -11.07 8.62 -15.12
N ILE A 134 -10.23 8.76 -14.08
CA ILE A 134 -10.27 7.85 -12.92
C ILE A 134 -11.61 8.00 -12.19
N ALA A 135 -12.04 9.23 -11.88
CA ALA A 135 -13.29 9.49 -11.16
C ALA A 135 -14.52 8.96 -11.93
N GLU A 136 -14.56 9.12 -13.24
CA GLU A 136 -15.66 8.66 -14.11
C GLU A 136 -15.70 7.12 -14.21
N ARG A 137 -14.54 6.47 -14.36
CA ARG A 137 -14.46 5.03 -14.67
C ARG A 137 -14.41 4.14 -13.43
N LEU A 138 -14.05 4.68 -12.26
CA LEU A 138 -13.81 3.88 -11.05
C LEU A 138 -15.01 3.01 -10.64
N ALA A 139 -16.23 3.56 -10.67
CA ALA A 139 -17.42 2.80 -10.30
C ALA A 139 -17.69 1.61 -11.24
N ALA A 140 -17.48 1.81 -12.55
CA ALA A 140 -17.62 0.73 -13.53
C ALA A 140 -16.52 -0.33 -13.35
N PHE A 141 -15.27 0.10 -13.19
CA PHE A 141 -14.15 -0.81 -12.93
C PHE A 141 -14.39 -1.64 -11.67
N ALA A 142 -14.82 -1.02 -10.57
CA ALA A 142 -15.05 -1.71 -9.30
C ALA A 142 -16.15 -2.78 -9.43
N ARG A 143 -17.23 -2.50 -10.15
CA ARG A 143 -18.27 -3.49 -10.42
C ARG A 143 -17.75 -4.64 -11.27
N ASP A 144 -17.10 -4.33 -12.39
CA ASP A 144 -16.78 -5.32 -13.43
C ASP A 144 -15.54 -6.17 -13.06
N SER A 145 -14.56 -5.58 -12.36
CA SER A 145 -13.29 -6.25 -12.02
C SER A 145 -13.17 -6.66 -10.55
N LEU A 146 -13.83 -5.96 -9.63
CA LEU A 146 -13.77 -6.24 -8.19
C LEU A 146 -15.07 -6.87 -7.65
N GLY A 147 -16.17 -6.82 -8.41
CA GLY A 147 -17.47 -7.34 -7.99
C GLY A 147 -18.12 -6.53 -6.86
N ILE A 148 -17.77 -5.25 -6.72
CA ILE A 148 -18.34 -4.35 -5.70
C ILE A 148 -18.98 -3.11 -6.33
N ASN A 149 -20.09 -2.66 -5.77
CA ASN A 149 -20.74 -1.43 -6.21
C ASN A 149 -20.19 -0.24 -5.43
N VAL A 150 -19.75 0.79 -6.16
CA VAL A 150 -19.17 2.01 -5.59
C VAL A 150 -19.98 3.20 -6.10
N THR A 151 -20.42 4.06 -5.17
CA THR A 151 -21.06 5.33 -5.49
C THR A 151 -20.16 6.45 -4.97
N ILE A 152 -19.78 7.36 -5.87
CA ILE A 152 -19.00 8.55 -5.56
C ILE A 152 -19.93 9.74 -5.76
N SER A 153 -20.09 10.58 -4.74
CA SER A 153 -20.92 11.79 -4.89
C SER A 153 -20.30 12.73 -5.91
N SER A 154 -21.12 13.51 -6.61
CA SER A 154 -20.62 14.53 -7.55
C SER A 154 -19.69 15.53 -6.87
N ALA A 155 -19.97 15.89 -5.61
CA ALA A 155 -19.13 16.76 -4.81
C ALA A 155 -17.74 16.14 -4.57
N LEU A 156 -17.68 14.89 -4.12
CA LEU A 156 -16.40 14.20 -3.86
C LEU A 156 -15.63 13.93 -5.16
N ALA A 157 -16.32 13.62 -6.25
CA ALA A 157 -15.70 13.48 -7.57
C ALA A 157 -15.05 14.79 -8.01
N ALA A 158 -15.77 15.92 -7.92
CA ALA A 158 -15.24 17.24 -8.26
C ALA A 158 -14.05 17.64 -7.36
N GLU A 159 -14.13 17.38 -6.05
CA GLU A 159 -13.03 17.59 -5.12
C GLU A 159 -11.79 16.78 -5.50
N SER A 160 -11.96 15.50 -5.82
CA SER A 160 -10.86 14.62 -6.22
C SER A 160 -10.18 15.05 -7.53
N VAL A 161 -10.90 15.68 -8.44
CA VAL A 161 -10.36 16.21 -9.70
C VAL A 161 -9.61 17.52 -9.47
N ALA A 162 -10.12 18.38 -8.60
CA ALA A 162 -9.53 19.67 -8.26
C ALA A 162 -8.21 19.51 -7.47
N ASP A 163 -8.07 18.43 -6.70
CA ASP A 163 -6.87 18.14 -5.91
C ASP A 163 -5.68 17.70 -6.79
N GLY A 164 -4.69 18.60 -6.93
CA GLY A 164 -3.47 18.35 -7.70
C GLY A 164 -2.47 17.39 -7.05
N SER A 165 -2.46 17.28 -5.71
CA SER A 165 -1.63 16.26 -5.02
C SER A 165 -2.21 14.86 -5.23
N GLY A 166 -3.52 14.79 -5.51
CA GLY A 166 -4.24 13.55 -5.76
C GLY A 166 -4.50 12.73 -4.49
N ASP A 167 -4.35 13.33 -3.30
CA ASP A 167 -4.56 12.68 -2.02
C ASP A 167 -6.04 12.33 -1.80
N THR A 168 -6.96 13.19 -2.24
CA THR A 168 -8.40 12.91 -2.20
C THR A 168 -8.72 11.70 -3.09
N LEU A 169 -8.18 11.67 -4.31
CA LEU A 169 -8.40 10.55 -5.23
C LEU A 169 -7.74 9.26 -4.73
N ASP A 170 -6.53 9.35 -4.17
CA ASP A 170 -5.84 8.23 -3.53
C ASP A 170 -6.67 7.63 -2.38
N SER A 171 -7.28 8.49 -1.57
CA SER A 171 -8.13 8.06 -0.46
C SER A 171 -9.36 7.30 -0.95
N ILE A 172 -10.00 7.77 -2.03
CA ILE A 172 -11.12 7.07 -2.67
C ILE A 172 -10.68 5.69 -3.19
N LEU A 173 -9.56 5.63 -3.91
CA LEU A 173 -9.02 4.38 -4.46
C LEU A 173 -8.66 3.38 -3.34
N CYS A 174 -8.02 3.84 -2.26
CA CYS A 174 -7.74 3.04 -1.08
C CYS A 174 -9.03 2.54 -0.40
N ALA A 175 -10.06 3.38 -0.31
CA ALA A 175 -11.36 2.99 0.25
C ALA A 175 -12.04 1.90 -0.57
N VAL A 176 -11.96 1.96 -1.91
CA VAL A 176 -12.45 0.89 -2.79
C VAL A 176 -11.69 -0.42 -2.56
N GLN A 177 -10.36 -0.37 -2.41
CA GLN A 177 -9.55 -1.55 -2.10
C GLN A 177 -9.89 -2.15 -0.73
N ALA A 178 -10.08 -1.31 0.30
CA ALA A 178 -10.50 -1.72 1.63
C ALA A 178 -11.91 -2.33 1.61
N ALA A 179 -12.86 -1.73 0.90
CA ALA A 179 -14.22 -2.25 0.75
C ALA A 179 -14.22 -3.63 0.07
N TRP A 180 -13.39 -3.82 -0.96
CA TRP A 180 -13.21 -5.13 -1.58
C TRP A 180 -12.70 -6.17 -0.57
N GLY A 181 -11.66 -5.84 0.21
CA GLY A 181 -11.12 -6.73 1.24
C GLY A 181 -12.15 -7.07 2.33
N ALA A 182 -12.94 -6.08 2.76
CA ALA A 182 -14.03 -6.27 3.72
C ALA A 182 -15.12 -7.19 3.15
N MET A 183 -15.50 -7.03 1.88
CA MET A 183 -16.47 -7.91 1.23
C MET A 183 -15.98 -9.36 1.14
N ARG A 184 -14.68 -9.59 0.92
CA ARG A 184 -14.09 -10.94 0.98
C ARG A 184 -14.22 -11.55 2.37
N GLN A 185 -13.95 -10.77 3.41
CA GLN A 185 -14.10 -11.20 4.80
C GLN A 185 -15.55 -11.54 5.15
N ILE A 186 -16.51 -10.68 4.76
CA ILE A 186 -17.95 -10.92 4.95
C ILE A 186 -18.39 -12.22 4.27
N ASN A 187 -17.80 -12.55 3.12
CA ASN A 187 -18.06 -13.78 2.38
C ASN A 187 -17.25 -14.99 2.88
N GLY A 188 -16.62 -14.90 4.06
CA GLY A 188 -15.96 -16.02 4.74
C GLY A 188 -14.47 -16.17 4.47
N ASP A 189 -13.85 -15.28 3.69
CA ASP A 189 -12.40 -15.30 3.49
C ASP A 189 -11.67 -14.50 4.58
N ALA A 190 -11.17 -15.21 5.59
CA ALA A 190 -10.40 -14.63 6.68
C ALA A 190 -9.11 -13.90 6.25
N ARG A 191 -8.62 -14.11 5.02
CA ARG A 191 -7.47 -13.39 4.47
C ARG A 191 -7.87 -12.13 3.71
N CYS A 192 -9.16 -11.74 3.72
CA CYS A 192 -9.66 -10.54 3.03
C CYS A 192 -9.30 -10.50 1.53
N GLY A 193 -9.24 -11.66 0.86
CA GLY A 193 -8.84 -11.79 -0.54
C GLY A 193 -7.33 -11.79 -0.77
N ILE A 194 -6.50 -11.76 0.27
CA ILE A 194 -5.04 -11.85 0.15
C ILE A 194 -4.65 -13.28 -0.27
N PRO A 195 -3.86 -13.46 -1.34
CA PRO A 195 -3.49 -14.79 -1.82
C PRO A 195 -2.81 -15.67 -0.77
N LEU A 196 -3.01 -16.98 -0.86
CA LEU A 196 -2.29 -17.97 -0.03
C LEU A 196 -0.79 -17.99 -0.32
N THR A 197 -0.37 -17.52 -1.49
CA THR A 197 1.05 -17.36 -1.87
C THR A 197 1.70 -16.11 -1.27
N ALA A 198 0.91 -15.24 -0.64
CA ALA A 198 1.44 -14.10 0.10
C ALA A 198 2.27 -14.59 1.29
N ASP A 199 3.38 -13.92 1.54
CA ASP A 199 4.25 -14.22 2.66
C ASP A 199 3.61 -13.68 3.95
N ASP A 200 3.34 -14.56 4.91
CA ASP A 200 2.68 -14.24 6.20
C ASP A 200 3.55 -13.37 7.15
N PHE A 201 4.68 -12.83 6.68
CA PHE A 201 5.49 -11.84 7.39
C PHE A 201 5.62 -10.55 6.59
N GLU A 202 5.88 -10.66 5.27
CA GLU A 202 6.05 -9.47 4.42
C GLU A 202 4.71 -8.80 4.09
N GLY A 203 3.60 -9.54 4.10
CA GLY A 203 2.27 -9.03 3.81
C GLY A 203 1.96 -8.92 2.32
N TRP A 204 0.83 -8.27 2.03
CA TRP A 204 0.32 -8.14 0.66
C TRP A 204 -0.55 -6.89 0.52
N ILE A 205 -0.57 -6.33 -0.69
CA ILE A 205 -1.46 -5.22 -1.05
C ILE A 205 -2.79 -5.80 -1.49
N VAL A 206 -3.86 -5.44 -0.81
CA VAL A 206 -5.21 -5.96 -1.09
C VAL A 206 -5.64 -5.63 -2.53
N SER A 207 -6.48 -6.48 -3.12
CA SER A 207 -6.93 -6.45 -4.53
C SER A 207 -5.85 -6.66 -5.60
N VAL A 208 -4.58 -6.84 -5.22
CA VAL A 208 -3.51 -7.19 -6.16
C VAL A 208 -3.49 -8.71 -6.36
N PRO A 209 -3.65 -9.23 -7.58
CA PRO A 209 -3.55 -10.66 -7.84
C PRO A 209 -2.09 -11.13 -7.67
N PRO A 210 -1.85 -12.42 -7.37
CA PRO A 210 -0.50 -12.97 -7.41
C PRO A 210 0.07 -12.80 -8.83
N ALA A 211 1.40 -12.62 -8.93
CA ALA A 211 2.06 -12.63 -10.23
C ALA A 211 1.81 -13.99 -10.90
N ALA A 212 1.51 -13.96 -12.21
CA ALA A 212 1.34 -15.15 -13.03
C ALA A 212 2.66 -15.92 -13.18
#